data_AF-A0A963SK46-F1
#
_entry.id   AF-A0A963SK46-F1
#
_cell.length_a   1.000
_cell.length_b   1.000
_cell.length_c   1.000
_cell.angle_alpha   90.00
_cell.angle_beta   90.00
_cell.angle_gamma   90.00
#
_symmetry.space_group_name_H-M   'P 1'
#
loop_
_entity.id
_entity.type
_entity.pdbx_description
1 polymer ?
#
loop_
_entity_poly.entity_id
_entity_poly.type
_entity_poly.pdbx_seq_one_letter_code
_entity_poly.pdbx_strand_id
1 'polypeptide(L)'
;MKIAMVGSGYVGLVSGACFADFGHDVVCIDKDQSKIDRLHDGVMPIYEPGLAELVGSNVKAGRLSFTTSLAEGIKDASAIFIAVGTPSRRGDGHADLSFVYAVAKEVGEALANDAVVVTKSTVPVTTGDEVERILREAGAMDRHQVAVVSNPEFLREGAAIGDFKRPDRIVIGAEDDFGREVMREVYRPLFLNESPILFTSRRSAELIKYAANAFLATKITFI
;
A
#
# COMPACT_ATOMS: atom_id res chain seq x y z
N MET A 1 -10.62 11.03 1.92
CA MET A 1 -11.24 9.80 2.49
C MET A 1 -10.30 9.18 3.52
N LYS A 2 -10.77 8.20 4.30
CA LYS A 2 -9.92 7.48 5.26
C LYS A 2 -9.18 6.32 4.58
N ILE A 3 -7.87 6.27 4.77
CA ILE A 3 -6.95 5.26 4.22
C ILE A 3 -6.18 4.61 5.37
N ALA A 4 -6.18 3.28 5.42
CA ALA A 4 -5.28 2.53 6.29
C ALA A 4 -4.06 2.07 5.48
N MET A 5 -2.86 2.22 6.03
CA MET A 5 -1.61 1.82 5.41
C MET A 5 -0.88 0.83 6.32
N VAL A 6 -0.98 -0.46 6.01
CA VAL A 6 -0.40 -1.55 6.81
C VAL A 6 1.04 -1.81 6.36
N GLY A 7 1.98 -1.58 7.27
CA GLY A 7 3.41 -1.55 7.04
C GLY A 7 3.92 -0.11 7.03
N SER A 8 4.91 0.19 7.89
CA SER A 8 5.57 1.50 7.95
C SER A 8 7.06 1.40 7.60
N GLY A 9 7.40 0.46 6.70
CA GLY A 9 8.68 0.45 5.99
C GLY A 9 8.73 1.53 4.92
N TYR A 10 9.72 1.46 4.03
CA TYR A 10 9.96 2.48 3.01
C TYR A 10 8.72 2.80 2.16
N VAL A 11 8.14 1.78 1.53
CA VAL A 11 6.95 1.92 0.68
C VAL A 11 5.76 2.47 1.46
N GLY A 12 5.45 1.86 2.61
CA GLY A 12 4.25 2.18 3.36
C GLY A 12 4.29 3.56 4.00
N LEU A 13 5.40 3.93 4.63
CA LEU A 13 5.53 5.24 5.28
C LEU A 13 5.54 6.38 4.27
N VAL A 14 6.29 6.26 3.17
CA VAL A 14 6.31 7.29 2.12
C VAL A 14 4.93 7.43 1.47
N SER A 15 4.29 6.31 1.11
CA SER A 15 2.95 6.33 0.50
C SER A 15 1.91 6.92 1.44
N GLY A 16 1.90 6.51 2.71
CA GLY A 16 0.97 7.01 3.72
C GLY A 16 1.13 8.52 3.96
N ALA A 17 2.37 9.00 4.10
CA ALA A 17 2.64 10.43 4.26
C ALA A 17 2.23 11.24 3.03
N CYS A 18 2.47 10.73 1.81
CA CYS A 18 2.05 11.42 0.59
C CYS A 18 0.53 11.43 0.41
N PHE A 19 -0.17 10.34 0.75
CA PHE A 19 -1.64 10.35 0.75
C PHE A 19 -2.22 11.33 1.77
N ALA A 20 -1.63 11.44 2.96
CA ALA A 20 -2.04 12.44 3.95
C ALA A 20 -1.84 13.88 3.42
N ASP A 21 -0.73 14.10 2.71
CA ASP A 21 -0.40 15.37 2.07
C ASP A 21 -1.37 15.73 0.94
N PHE A 22 -1.94 14.73 0.27
CA PHE A 22 -3.03 14.91 -0.69
C PHE A 22 -4.40 15.18 -0.05
N GLY A 23 -4.46 15.24 1.29
CA GLY A 23 -5.67 15.59 2.03
C GLY A 23 -6.50 14.39 2.51
N HIS A 24 -6.00 13.17 2.35
CA HIS A 24 -6.64 11.99 2.95
C HIS A 24 -6.39 11.95 4.46
N ASP A 25 -7.28 11.29 5.19
CA ASP A 25 -7.05 10.90 6.58
C ASP A 25 -6.37 9.53 6.56
N VAL A 26 -5.13 9.45 7.04
CA VAL A 26 -4.28 8.27 6.92
C VAL A 26 -3.88 7.74 8.28
N VAL A 27 -4.05 6.43 8.46
CA VAL A 27 -3.50 5.69 9.60
C VAL A 27 -2.43 4.73 9.12
N CYS A 28 -1.19 4.94 9.52
CA CYS A 28 -0.09 3.99 9.29
C CYS A 28 -0.06 2.96 10.43
N ILE A 29 -0.06 1.68 10.08
CA ILE A 29 -0.18 0.55 11.02
C ILE A 29 1.07 -0.31 10.92
N ASP A 30 1.70 -0.64 12.05
CA ASP A 30 2.84 -1.56 12.09
C ASP A 30 2.83 -2.34 13.40
N LYS A 31 3.20 -3.62 13.39
CA LYS A 31 3.24 -4.42 14.62
C LYS A 31 4.44 -4.10 15.50
N ASP A 32 5.46 -3.44 14.94
CA ASP A 32 6.66 -3.04 15.68
C ASP A 32 6.36 -1.80 16.54
N GLN A 33 6.10 -2.02 17.82
CA GLN A 33 5.82 -0.95 18.79
C GLN A 33 6.96 0.08 18.85
N SER A 34 8.23 -0.36 18.80
CA SER A 34 9.39 0.55 18.82
C SER A 34 9.39 1.49 17.62
N LYS A 35 8.97 0.99 16.45
CA LYS A 35 8.86 1.81 15.25
C LYS A 35 7.73 2.84 15.36
N ILE A 36 6.58 2.46 15.92
CA ILE A 36 5.44 3.35 16.15
C ILE A 36 5.80 4.43 17.17
N ASP A 37 6.42 4.06 18.29
CA ASP A 37 6.87 5.01 19.33
C ASP A 37 7.83 6.06 18.73
N ARG A 38 8.80 5.62 17.92
CA ARG A 38 9.70 6.52 17.20
C ARG A 38 8.97 7.46 16.26
N LEU A 39 7.95 6.99 15.55
CA LEU A 39 7.14 7.83 14.66
C LEU A 39 6.34 8.88 15.44
N HIS A 40 5.80 8.53 16.61
CA HIS A 40 5.17 9.50 17.53
C HIS A 40 6.16 10.55 18.03
N ASP A 41 7.41 10.16 18.26
CA ASP A 41 8.51 11.08 18.64
C ASP A 41 9.06 11.89 17.45
N GLY A 42 8.50 11.73 16.24
CA GLY A 42 8.96 12.40 15.01
C GLY A 42 10.27 11.86 14.45
N VAL A 43 10.74 10.71 14.91
CA VAL A 43 11.98 10.05 14.49
C VAL A 43 11.69 9.03 13.40
N MET A 44 12.12 9.30 12.17
CA MET A 44 11.84 8.41 11.03
C MET A 44 12.66 7.11 11.10
N PRO A 45 12.02 5.93 10.88
CA PRO A 45 12.71 4.64 10.91
C PRO A 45 13.57 4.35 9.68
N ILE A 46 13.44 5.19 8.65
CA ILE A 46 14.14 5.12 7.36
C ILE A 46 14.71 6.49 7.03
N TYR A 47 15.71 6.51 6.15
CA TYR A 47 16.19 7.75 5.55
C TYR A 47 15.50 7.97 4.19
N GLU A 48 14.81 9.09 4.06
CA GLU A 48 14.27 9.57 2.78
C GLU A 48 14.25 11.11 2.80
N PRO A 49 14.87 11.80 1.82
CA PRO A 49 14.93 13.26 1.82
C PRO A 49 13.53 13.90 1.88
N GLY A 50 13.30 14.76 2.87
CA GLY A 50 12.03 15.48 3.07
C GLY A 50 10.95 14.70 3.82
N LEU A 51 11.15 13.40 4.14
CA LEU A 51 10.11 12.59 4.77
C LEU A 51 9.75 13.06 6.19
N ALA A 52 10.73 13.44 7.00
CA ALA A 52 10.49 13.90 8.37
C ALA A 52 9.60 15.16 8.41
N GLU A 53 9.82 16.10 7.48
CA GLU A 53 8.99 17.31 7.34
C GLU A 53 7.58 16.97 6.84
N LEU A 54 7.48 16.09 5.84
CA LEU A 54 6.20 15.63 5.29
C LEU A 54 5.34 14.94 6.35
N VAL A 55 5.94 14.05 7.14
CA VAL A 55 5.27 13.36 8.24
C VAL A 55 4.88 14.36 9.33
N GLY A 56 5.82 15.18 9.80
CA GLY A 56 5.57 16.14 10.87
C GLY A 56 4.47 17.14 10.54
N SER A 57 4.42 17.64 9.30
CA SER A 57 3.37 18.57 8.86
C SER A 57 1.98 17.93 8.82
N ASN A 58 1.88 16.68 8.35
CA ASN A 58 0.60 15.96 8.26
C ASN A 58 0.11 15.42 9.61
N VAL A 59 1.01 15.04 10.52
CA VAL A 59 0.67 14.75 11.92
C VAL A 59 0.12 15.99 12.60
N LYS A 60 0.81 17.14 12.46
CA LYS A 60 0.35 18.42 13.03
C LYS A 60 -1.00 18.86 12.46
N ALA A 61 -1.26 18.54 11.19
CA ALA A 61 -2.54 18.83 10.54
C ALA A 61 -3.65 17.82 10.88
N GLY A 62 -3.37 16.78 11.68
CA GLY A 62 -4.35 15.76 12.07
C GLY A 62 -4.78 14.83 10.94
N ARG A 63 -3.97 14.71 9.87
CA ARG A 63 -4.26 13.86 8.70
C ARG A 63 -3.43 12.58 8.65
N LEU A 64 -2.40 12.48 9.48
CA LEU A 64 -1.56 11.28 9.58
C LEU A 64 -1.46 10.87 11.04
N SER A 65 -1.76 9.60 11.31
CA SER A 65 -1.64 8.98 12.62
C SER A 65 -0.97 7.60 12.52
N PHE A 66 -0.53 7.08 13.67
CA PHE A 66 0.18 5.82 13.77
C PHE A 66 -0.40 4.97 14.90
N THR A 67 -0.57 3.66 14.66
CA THR A 67 -1.03 2.70 15.68
C THR A 67 -0.40 1.32 15.44
N THR A 68 -0.33 0.51 16.49
CA THR A 68 -0.03 -0.93 16.39
C THR A 68 -1.28 -1.79 16.20
N SER A 69 -2.47 -1.23 16.41
CA SER A 69 -3.74 -1.94 16.32
C SER A 69 -4.30 -1.88 14.89
N LEU A 70 -4.32 -3.03 14.22
CA LEU A 70 -4.93 -3.13 12.89
C LEU A 70 -6.42 -2.80 12.94
N ALA A 71 -7.17 -3.37 13.90
CA ALA A 71 -8.60 -3.13 14.04
C ALA A 71 -8.95 -1.65 14.25
N GLU A 72 -8.14 -0.93 15.04
CA GLU A 72 -8.31 0.52 15.22
C GLU A 72 -8.03 1.29 13.92
N GLY A 73 -6.91 0.97 13.26
CA GLY A 73 -6.46 1.72 12.10
C GLY A 73 -7.32 1.51 10.85
N ILE A 74 -7.91 0.33 10.67
CA ILE A 74 -8.81 0.05 9.53
C ILE A 74 -10.26 0.49 9.77
N LYS A 75 -10.62 0.89 10.99
CA LYS A 75 -12.00 1.29 11.31
C LYS A 75 -12.45 2.41 10.38
N ASP A 76 -13.56 2.25 9.68
CA ASP A 76 -14.11 3.23 8.73
C ASP A 76 -13.19 3.54 7.52
N ALA A 77 -12.12 2.77 7.30
CA ALA A 77 -11.21 2.98 6.19
C ALA A 77 -11.87 2.50 4.88
N SER A 78 -11.90 3.38 3.88
CA SER A 78 -12.44 3.06 2.55
C SER A 78 -11.42 2.31 1.68
N ALA A 79 -10.12 2.50 1.94
CA ALA A 79 -9.03 1.79 1.29
C ALA A 79 -8.00 1.34 2.32
N ILE A 80 -7.60 0.06 2.26
CA ILE A 80 -6.65 -0.57 3.17
C ILE A 80 -5.48 -1.09 2.34
N PHE A 81 -4.36 -0.39 2.40
CA PHE A 81 -3.14 -0.74 1.67
C PHE A 81 -2.30 -1.73 2.47
N ILE A 82 -1.93 -2.85 1.84
CA ILE A 82 -0.96 -3.81 2.33
C ILE A 82 0.39 -3.46 1.71
N ALA A 83 1.28 -2.88 2.51
CA ALA A 83 2.61 -2.41 2.14
C ALA A 83 3.70 -3.03 3.04
N VAL A 84 3.48 -4.26 3.49
CA VAL A 84 4.46 -5.04 4.26
C VAL A 84 5.56 -5.62 3.36
N GLY A 85 6.70 -5.97 3.95
CA GLY A 85 7.81 -6.56 3.20
C GLY A 85 7.50 -7.96 2.66
N THR A 86 8.05 -8.28 1.50
CA THR A 86 8.00 -9.59 0.85
C THR A 86 9.43 -10.09 0.57
N PRO A 87 10.24 -10.30 1.63
CA PRO A 87 11.63 -10.71 1.47
C PRO A 87 11.73 -12.08 0.78
N SER A 88 12.91 -12.40 0.25
CA SER A 88 13.16 -13.76 -0.24
C SER A 88 13.17 -14.77 0.92
N ARG A 89 12.39 -15.84 0.77
CA ARG A 89 12.39 -16.99 1.67
C ARG A 89 13.76 -17.64 1.69
N ARG A 90 14.21 -17.98 2.89
CA ARG A 90 15.47 -18.71 3.09
C ARG A 90 15.35 -20.10 2.46
N GLY A 91 16.29 -20.44 1.58
CA GLY A 91 16.40 -21.77 0.96
C GLY A 91 16.16 -21.73 -0.55
N ASP A 92 14.97 -21.35 -0.97
CA ASP A 92 14.56 -21.43 -2.39
C ASP A 92 14.39 -20.08 -3.10
N GLY A 93 14.51 -18.96 -2.36
CA GLY A 93 14.51 -17.62 -2.93
C GLY A 93 13.14 -17.10 -3.37
N HIS A 94 12.06 -17.88 -3.19
CA HIS A 94 10.70 -17.43 -3.46
C HIS A 94 10.31 -16.25 -2.56
N ALA A 95 9.35 -15.43 -3.00
CA ALA A 95 8.83 -14.35 -2.15
C ALA A 95 8.13 -14.93 -0.91
N ASP A 96 8.47 -14.41 0.27
CA ASP A 96 7.76 -14.72 1.51
C ASP A 96 6.49 -13.87 1.60
N LEU A 97 5.34 -14.53 1.44
CA LEU A 97 4.02 -13.92 1.46
C LEU A 97 3.31 -14.06 2.81
N SER A 98 3.97 -14.64 3.82
CA SER A 98 3.39 -14.87 5.15
C SER A 98 2.86 -13.58 5.78
N PHE A 99 3.59 -12.46 5.64
CA PHE A 99 3.17 -11.15 6.15
C PHE A 99 1.93 -10.61 5.43
N VAL A 100 1.88 -10.74 4.10
CA VAL A 100 0.73 -10.28 3.29
C VAL A 100 -0.53 -11.07 3.67
N TYR A 101 -0.42 -12.39 3.79
CA TYR A 101 -1.54 -13.26 4.13
C TYR A 101 -1.98 -13.10 5.60
N ALA A 102 -1.05 -12.86 6.52
CA ALA A 102 -1.39 -12.53 7.90
C ALA A 102 -2.21 -11.23 7.98
N VAL A 103 -1.79 -10.18 7.26
CA VAL A 103 -2.55 -8.92 7.18
C VAL A 103 -3.92 -9.14 6.54
N ALA A 104 -4.00 -9.87 5.43
CA ALA A 104 -5.28 -10.17 4.78
C ALA A 104 -6.25 -10.89 5.73
N LYS A 105 -5.76 -11.85 6.51
CA LYS A 105 -6.55 -12.56 7.51
C LYS A 105 -7.05 -11.64 8.62
N GLU A 106 -6.16 -10.84 9.21
CA GLU A 106 -6.52 -9.89 10.27
C GLU A 106 -7.51 -8.82 9.78
N VAL A 107 -7.35 -8.33 8.54
CA VAL A 107 -8.34 -7.45 7.91
C VAL A 107 -9.67 -8.17 7.78
N GLY A 108 -9.68 -9.41 7.27
CA GLY A 108 -10.91 -10.18 7.11
C GLY A 108 -11.69 -10.42 8.42
N GLU A 109 -10.96 -10.59 9.53
CA GLU A 109 -11.53 -10.78 10.87
C GLU A 109 -12.03 -9.47 11.49
N ALA A 110 -11.36 -8.34 11.24
CA ALA A 110 -11.64 -7.07 11.90
C ALA A 110 -12.49 -6.08 11.07
N LEU A 111 -12.64 -6.29 9.76
CA LEU A 111 -13.34 -5.36 8.88
C LEU A 111 -14.83 -5.24 9.27
N ALA A 112 -15.28 -3.99 9.40
CA ALA A 112 -16.63 -3.63 9.85
C ALA A 112 -17.38 -2.68 8.88
N ASN A 113 -16.80 -2.41 7.71
CA ASN A 113 -17.37 -1.52 6.69
C ASN A 113 -16.93 -1.95 5.29
N ASP A 114 -17.59 -1.40 4.27
CA ASP A 114 -17.20 -1.58 2.87
C ASP A 114 -15.84 -0.94 2.61
N ALA A 115 -14.94 -1.67 1.95
CA ALA A 115 -13.57 -1.24 1.76
C ALA A 115 -12.89 -1.92 0.56
N VAL A 116 -11.87 -1.26 0.03
CA VAL A 116 -10.96 -1.86 -0.96
C VAL A 116 -9.66 -2.27 -0.28
N VAL A 117 -9.31 -3.55 -0.36
CA VAL A 117 -8.03 -4.07 0.11
C VAL A 117 -7.03 -4.01 -1.05
N VAL A 118 -5.97 -3.21 -0.88
CA VAL A 118 -5.03 -2.85 -1.94
C VAL A 118 -3.66 -3.45 -1.65
N THR A 119 -3.25 -4.44 -2.44
CA THR A 119 -1.89 -4.98 -2.35
C THR A 119 -0.92 -4.03 -3.04
N LYS A 120 -0.07 -3.37 -2.24
CA LYS A 120 1.00 -2.49 -2.70
C LYS A 120 2.39 -3.12 -2.60
N SER A 121 2.55 -4.09 -1.71
CA SER A 121 3.72 -4.97 -1.64
C SER A 121 4.02 -5.58 -3.01
N THR A 122 5.32 -5.76 -3.33
CA THR A 122 5.71 -6.49 -4.54
C THR A 122 5.44 -7.97 -4.32
N VAL A 123 4.44 -8.51 -5.01
CA VAL A 123 3.95 -9.89 -4.83
C VAL A 123 3.87 -10.64 -6.16
N PRO A 124 4.17 -11.94 -6.20
CA PRO A 124 4.00 -12.76 -7.40
C PRO A 124 2.57 -12.71 -7.95
N VAL A 125 2.43 -12.98 -9.24
CA VAL A 125 1.13 -13.12 -9.89
C VAL A 125 0.28 -14.15 -9.15
N THR A 126 -1.02 -13.88 -9.06
CA THR A 126 -2.07 -14.63 -8.32
C THR A 126 -2.10 -14.42 -6.81
N THR A 127 -1.25 -13.57 -6.23
CA THR A 127 -1.30 -13.28 -4.79
C THR A 127 -2.61 -12.58 -4.42
N GLY A 128 -3.13 -11.69 -5.27
CA GLY A 128 -4.41 -11.03 -5.07
C GLY A 128 -5.61 -11.99 -5.05
N ASP A 129 -5.52 -13.11 -5.79
CA ASP A 129 -6.56 -14.15 -5.75
C ASP A 129 -6.55 -14.89 -4.41
N GLU A 130 -5.36 -15.11 -3.85
CA GLU A 130 -5.20 -15.72 -2.53
C GLU A 130 -5.63 -14.78 -1.40
N VAL A 131 -5.32 -13.48 -1.51
CA VAL A 131 -5.83 -12.45 -0.59
C VAL A 131 -7.36 -12.42 -0.61
N GLU A 132 -7.98 -12.47 -1.79
CA GLU A 132 -9.44 -12.55 -1.94
C GLU A 132 -10.01 -13.81 -1.29
N ARG A 133 -9.38 -14.98 -1.49
CA ARG A 133 -9.78 -16.23 -0.82
C ARG A 133 -9.74 -16.10 0.70
N ILE A 134 -8.66 -15.55 1.25
CA ILE A 134 -8.49 -15.36 2.70
C ILE A 134 -9.57 -14.42 3.27
N LEU A 135 -9.84 -13.30 2.61
CA LEU A 135 -10.87 -12.34 3.04
C LEU A 135 -12.27 -12.96 3.03
N ARG A 136 -12.55 -13.81 2.04
CA ARG A 136 -13.80 -14.57 1.94
C ARG A 136 -13.92 -15.61 3.06
N GLU A 137 -12.87 -16.36 3.35
CA GLU A 137 -12.86 -17.36 4.42
C GLU A 137 -12.98 -16.75 5.82
N ALA A 138 -12.48 -15.53 6.02
CA ALA A 138 -12.71 -14.75 7.24
C ALA A 138 -14.13 -14.13 7.32
N GLY A 139 -14.95 -14.32 6.28
CA GLY A 139 -16.34 -13.88 6.19
C GLY A 139 -16.51 -12.38 5.92
N ALA A 140 -15.45 -11.62 5.64
CA ALA A 140 -15.56 -10.18 5.39
C ALA A 140 -16.42 -9.87 4.15
N MET A 141 -16.27 -10.69 3.11
CA MET A 141 -17.00 -10.52 1.84
C MET A 141 -18.48 -10.93 1.93
N ASP A 142 -18.88 -11.65 2.97
CA ASP A 142 -20.28 -11.98 3.24
C ASP A 142 -20.98 -10.87 4.04
N ARG A 143 -20.19 -10.07 4.79
CA ARG A 143 -20.69 -8.99 5.66
C ARG A 143 -20.66 -7.61 4.99
N HIS A 144 -19.72 -7.39 4.08
CA HIS A 144 -19.41 -6.08 3.50
C HIS A 144 -19.07 -6.17 2.02
N GLN A 145 -19.25 -5.08 1.28
CA GLN A 145 -18.73 -4.95 -0.07
C GLN A 145 -17.22 -4.75 -0.02
N VAL A 146 -16.48 -5.77 -0.45
CA VAL A 146 -15.01 -5.77 -0.44
C VAL A 146 -14.47 -6.07 -1.83
N ALA A 147 -13.56 -5.22 -2.32
CA ALA A 147 -12.79 -5.48 -3.54
C ALA A 147 -11.32 -5.70 -3.20
N VAL A 148 -10.65 -6.56 -3.98
CA VAL A 148 -9.20 -6.79 -3.88
C VAL A 148 -8.51 -6.24 -5.11
N VAL A 149 -7.59 -5.29 -4.88
CA VAL A 149 -6.90 -4.53 -5.92
C VAL A 149 -5.38 -4.74 -5.80
N SER A 150 -4.70 -4.80 -6.94
CA SER A 150 -3.24 -4.70 -7.01
C SER A 150 -2.84 -3.28 -7.42
N ASN A 151 -2.03 -2.61 -6.62
CA ASN A 151 -1.49 -1.29 -6.93
C ASN A 151 0.01 -1.25 -6.60
N PRO A 152 0.85 -1.85 -7.45
CA PRO A 152 2.29 -1.90 -7.21
C PRO A 152 2.89 -0.50 -7.12
N GLU A 153 3.98 -0.40 -6.37
CA GLU A 153 4.79 0.82 -6.28
C GLU A 153 5.95 0.80 -7.29
N PHE A 154 6.47 1.96 -7.67
CA PHE A 154 7.65 2.08 -8.55
C PHE A 154 8.63 3.14 -8.02
N LEU A 155 8.73 3.22 -6.69
CA LEU A 155 9.50 4.24 -6.00
C LEU A 155 10.98 3.83 -5.96
N ARG A 156 11.87 4.81 -6.06
CA ARG A 156 13.31 4.61 -5.83
C ARG A 156 13.68 5.07 -4.43
N GLU A 157 14.54 4.28 -3.77
CA GLU A 157 15.11 4.69 -2.49
C GLU A 157 15.94 5.98 -2.65
N GLY A 158 15.66 7.00 -1.82
CA GLY A 158 16.30 8.32 -1.89
C GLY A 158 15.59 9.36 -2.78
N ALA A 159 14.53 8.96 -3.50
CA ALA A 159 13.76 9.85 -4.38
C ALA A 159 12.25 9.55 -4.39
N ALA A 160 11.76 8.76 -3.43
CA ALA A 160 10.41 8.22 -3.44
C ALA A 160 9.32 9.26 -3.26
N ILE A 161 9.56 10.35 -2.51
CA ILE A 161 8.55 11.43 -2.42
C ILE A 161 8.32 12.06 -3.80
N GLY A 162 9.41 12.31 -4.54
CA GLY A 162 9.35 12.83 -5.91
C GLY A 162 8.65 11.84 -6.85
N ASP A 163 9.07 10.58 -6.82
CA ASP A 163 8.49 9.51 -7.64
C ASP A 163 7.00 9.28 -7.34
N PHE A 164 6.57 9.42 -6.08
CA PHE A 164 5.17 9.26 -5.68
C PHE A 164 4.32 10.46 -6.10
N LYS A 165 4.83 11.69 -5.95
CA LYS A 165 4.09 12.91 -6.28
C LYS A 165 4.00 13.17 -7.78
N ARG A 166 4.99 12.69 -8.55
CA ARG A 166 5.05 12.85 -10.01
C ARG A 166 5.39 11.51 -10.68
N PRO A 167 4.50 10.51 -10.60
CA PRO A 167 4.76 9.21 -11.18
C PRO A 167 4.64 9.27 -12.71
N ASP A 168 5.47 8.51 -13.42
CA ASP A 168 5.32 8.33 -14.87
C ASP A 168 3.95 7.71 -15.23
N ARG A 169 3.43 6.87 -14.32
CA ARG A 169 2.16 6.15 -14.42
C ARG A 169 1.78 5.56 -13.07
N ILE A 170 0.48 5.37 -12.86
CA ILE A 170 -0.09 4.66 -11.71
C ILE A 170 -0.75 3.39 -12.23
N VAL A 171 -0.27 2.22 -11.85
CA VAL A 171 -0.81 0.93 -12.29
C VAL A 171 -1.83 0.43 -11.27
N ILE A 172 -3.04 0.10 -11.73
CA ILE A 172 -4.13 -0.39 -10.88
C ILE A 172 -4.77 -1.61 -11.53
N GLY A 173 -4.63 -2.77 -10.87
CA GLY A 173 -5.28 -4.01 -11.25
C GLY A 173 -6.56 -4.20 -10.43
N ALA A 174 -7.72 -4.07 -11.08
CA ALA A 174 -9.03 -4.14 -10.43
C ALA A 174 -10.05 -4.83 -11.35
N GLU A 175 -10.80 -5.79 -10.79
CA GLU A 175 -11.75 -6.64 -11.52
C GLU A 175 -13.18 -6.10 -11.51
N ASP A 176 -13.51 -5.20 -10.58
CA ASP A 176 -14.85 -4.63 -10.40
C ASP A 176 -14.86 -3.10 -10.37
N ASP A 177 -16.03 -2.51 -10.60
CA ASP A 177 -16.21 -1.06 -10.66
C ASP A 177 -16.06 -0.36 -9.30
N PHE A 178 -16.39 -1.05 -8.20
CA PHE A 178 -16.26 -0.50 -6.85
C PHE A 178 -14.78 -0.26 -6.52
N GLY A 179 -13.93 -1.26 -6.76
CA GLY A 179 -12.48 -1.15 -6.63
C GLY A 179 -11.90 -0.07 -7.54
N ARG A 180 -12.35 0.02 -8.79
CA ARG A 180 -11.91 1.07 -9.73
C ARG A 180 -12.26 2.46 -9.23
N GLU A 181 -13.49 2.66 -8.75
CA GLU A 181 -13.98 3.98 -8.36
C GLU A 181 -13.30 4.48 -7.08
N VAL A 182 -13.18 3.64 -6.05
CA VAL A 182 -12.44 3.98 -4.84
C VAL A 182 -10.99 4.34 -5.17
N MET A 183 -10.35 3.59 -6.07
CA MET A 183 -8.97 3.86 -6.47
C MET A 183 -8.82 5.13 -7.33
N ARG A 184 -9.85 5.52 -8.12
CA ARG A 184 -9.88 6.85 -8.76
C ARG A 184 -9.90 7.95 -7.72
N GLU A 185 -10.75 7.83 -6.70
CA GLU A 185 -10.85 8.83 -5.63
C GLU A 185 -9.58 8.92 -4.79
N VAL A 186 -8.90 7.79 -4.52
CA VAL A 186 -7.58 7.78 -3.85
C VAL A 186 -6.54 8.59 -4.62
N TYR A 187 -6.51 8.47 -5.95
CA TYR A 187 -5.50 9.13 -6.79
C TYR A 187 -5.98 10.43 -7.45
N ARG A 188 -7.23 10.84 -7.23
CA ARG A 188 -7.82 12.06 -7.77
C ARG A 188 -6.98 13.32 -7.52
N PRO A 189 -6.33 13.51 -6.35
CA PRO A 189 -5.46 14.67 -6.12
C PRO A 189 -4.28 14.77 -7.10
N LEU A 190 -3.85 13.66 -7.71
CA LEU A 190 -2.80 13.63 -8.73
C LEU A 190 -3.29 13.98 -10.15
N PHE A 191 -4.59 14.18 -10.36
CA PHE A 191 -5.14 14.53 -11.67
C PHE A 191 -4.50 15.80 -12.26
N LEU A 192 -4.15 16.77 -11.40
CA LEU A 192 -3.48 18.01 -11.82
C LEU A 192 -2.06 17.78 -12.38
N ASN A 193 -1.44 16.65 -12.07
CA ASN A 193 -0.09 16.31 -12.55
C ASN A 193 -0.12 15.54 -13.88
N GLU A 194 -1.30 15.30 -14.45
CA GLU A 194 -1.52 14.56 -15.71
C GLU A 194 -0.90 13.14 -15.71
N SER A 195 -0.59 12.60 -14.53
CA SER A 195 -0.05 11.24 -14.40
C SER A 195 -1.10 10.20 -14.82
N PRO A 196 -0.81 9.36 -15.83
CA PRO A 196 -1.80 8.41 -16.35
C PRO A 196 -2.09 7.30 -15.34
N ILE A 197 -3.37 7.04 -15.10
CA ILE A 197 -3.84 5.85 -14.37
C ILE A 197 -4.11 4.73 -15.37
N LEU A 198 -3.35 3.65 -15.25
CA LEU A 198 -3.45 2.46 -16.08
C LEU A 198 -4.27 1.39 -15.34
N PHE A 199 -5.55 1.30 -15.68
CA PHE A 199 -6.40 0.20 -15.23
C PHE A 199 -6.16 -1.07 -16.05
N THR A 200 -5.93 -2.17 -15.37
CA THR A 200 -5.68 -3.50 -15.93
C THR A 200 -6.37 -4.59 -15.10
N SER A 201 -6.25 -5.86 -15.47
CA SER A 201 -6.56 -6.98 -14.57
C SER A 201 -5.59 -7.02 -13.38
N ARG A 202 -6.02 -7.62 -12.27
CA ARG A 202 -5.23 -7.77 -11.04
C ARG A 202 -3.91 -8.49 -11.31
N ARG A 203 -3.97 -9.63 -12.00
CA ARG A 203 -2.80 -10.44 -12.36
C ARG A 203 -1.81 -9.71 -13.25
N SER A 204 -2.29 -8.89 -14.20
CA SER A 204 -1.42 -8.09 -15.04
C SER A 204 -0.70 -6.99 -14.25
N ALA A 205 -1.37 -6.33 -13.29
CA ALA A 205 -0.70 -5.36 -12.42
C ALA A 205 0.41 -5.98 -11.57
N GLU A 206 0.18 -7.17 -11.01
CA GLU A 206 1.21 -7.94 -10.28
C GLU A 206 2.42 -8.26 -11.19
N LEU A 207 2.15 -8.69 -12.43
CA LEU A 207 3.20 -9.01 -13.39
C LEU A 207 4.02 -7.78 -13.82
N ILE A 208 3.37 -6.63 -14.03
CA ILE A 208 4.03 -5.40 -14.48
C ILE A 208 5.16 -4.98 -13.53
N LYS A 209 4.97 -5.15 -12.22
CA LYS A 209 6.02 -4.81 -11.24
C LYS A 209 7.28 -5.66 -11.43
N TYR A 210 7.12 -6.98 -11.54
CA TYR A 210 8.24 -7.89 -11.79
C TYR A 210 8.89 -7.64 -13.14
N ALA A 211 8.09 -7.46 -14.19
CA ALA A 211 8.59 -7.20 -15.53
C ALA A 211 9.41 -5.89 -15.61
N ALA A 212 8.94 -4.82 -14.97
CA ALA A 212 9.65 -3.54 -14.93
C ALA A 212 11.00 -3.67 -14.21
N ASN A 213 11.01 -4.25 -13.00
CA ASN A 213 12.24 -4.42 -12.23
C ASN A 213 13.24 -5.37 -12.92
N ALA A 214 12.75 -6.48 -13.48
CA ALA A 214 13.59 -7.42 -14.22
C ALA A 214 14.20 -6.76 -15.46
N PHE A 215 13.43 -6.00 -16.23
CA PHE A 215 13.94 -5.30 -17.40
C PHE A 215 14.99 -4.24 -17.06
N LEU A 216 14.80 -3.49 -15.97
CA LEU A 216 15.83 -2.55 -15.47
C LEU A 216 17.12 -3.28 -15.09
N ALA A 217 17.02 -4.42 -14.39
CA ALA A 217 18.18 -5.24 -14.06
C ALA A 217 18.89 -5.76 -15.33
N THR A 218 18.14 -6.22 -16.34
CA THR A 218 18.71 -6.62 -17.63
C THR A 218 19.49 -5.49 -18.30
N LYS A 219 18.95 -4.25 -18.31
CA LYS A 219 19.64 -3.10 -18.90
C LYS A 219 20.97 -2.79 -18.21
N ILE A 220 21.03 -2.94 -16.89
CA ILE A 220 22.27 -2.73 -16.12
C ILE A 220 23.28 -3.82 -16.44
N THR A 221 22.88 -5.09 -16.42
CA THR A 221 23.78 -6.23 -16.67
C THR A 221 24.27 -6.33 -18.11
N PHE A 222 23.51 -5.80 -19.07
CA PHE A 222 23.86 -5.84 -20.49
C PHE A 222 25.02 -4.90 -20.85
N ILE A 223 25.18 -3.78 -20.13
CA ILE A 223 26.23 -2.77 -20.36
C ILE A 223 27.48 -3.17 -19.60
#